data_AF-A0A212DBV7-F1
#
_entry.id   AF-A0A212DBV7-F1
#
_cell.length_a   1.000
_cell.length_b   1.000
_cell.length_c   1.000
_cell.angle_alpha   90.00
_cell.angle_beta   90.00
_cell.angle_gamma   90.00
#
_symmetry.space_group_name_H-M   'P 1'
#
loop_
_entity.id
_entity.type
_entity.pdbx_description
1 polymer ?
#
loop_
_entity_poly.entity_id
_entity_poly.type
_entity_poly.pdbx_seq_one_letter_code
_entity_poly.pdbx_strand_id
1 'polypeptide(L)'
;MTEGKPHNGCITDGSFFGRQWCSVTSSFDEKQQWKYCETNGISSLVPGFPCHFPFNYKNKNYFNCTTKGSKENLLWCATSYNYDRDHTWVYC
;
A
#
# COMPACT_ATOMS: atom_id res chain seq x y z
N MET A 1 6.55 30.62 -12.58
CA MET A 1 7.71 30.95 -11.71
C MET A 1 7.38 30.36 -10.33
N THR A 2 7.68 29.09 -10.11
CA THR A 2 8.89 28.70 -9.39
C THR A 2 9.81 27.87 -10.28
N GLU A 3 10.98 28.45 -10.51
CA GLU A 3 12.21 27.92 -11.09
C GLU A 3 12.17 26.54 -11.76
N GLY A 4 11.71 26.50 -13.01
CA GLY A 4 12.51 26.06 -14.17
C GLY A 4 13.36 24.79 -14.10
N LYS A 5 13.08 23.82 -13.23
CA LYS A 5 13.75 22.52 -13.22
C LYS A 5 12.76 21.40 -13.55
N PRO A 6 12.97 20.64 -14.64
CA PRO A 6 12.19 19.44 -14.88
C PRO A 6 12.56 18.42 -13.80
N HIS A 7 11.68 18.28 -12.81
CA HIS A 7 11.81 17.24 -11.81
C HIS A 7 11.18 15.95 -12.38
N ASN A 8 12.00 14.95 -12.68
CA ASN A 8 11.58 13.59 -13.05
C ASN A 8 10.96 12.81 -11.87
N GLY A 9 10.53 13.50 -10.83
CA GLY A 9 10.12 12.93 -9.55
C GLY A 9 9.27 13.93 -8.76
N CYS A 10 8.65 13.43 -7.70
CA CYS A 10 7.55 14.16 -7.07
C CYS A 10 8.04 14.99 -5.92
N ILE A 11 7.73 16.27 -6.00
CA ILE A 11 8.27 17.31 -5.14
C ILE A 11 7.23 17.66 -4.08
N THR A 12 7.70 17.99 -2.88
CA THR A 12 6.87 18.51 -1.78
C THR A 12 6.82 20.04 -1.75
N ASP A 13 7.51 20.69 -2.68
CA ASP A 13 7.69 22.13 -2.72
C ASP A 13 6.35 22.85 -2.97
N GLY A 14 5.95 23.74 -2.06
CA GLY A 14 4.67 24.47 -2.11
C GLY A 14 3.42 23.71 -1.63
N SER A 15 3.56 22.47 -1.11
CA SER A 15 2.43 21.67 -0.63
C SER A 15 2.23 21.81 0.89
N PHE A 16 1.21 22.57 1.32
CA PHE A 16 0.90 22.82 2.74
C PHE A 16 0.62 21.52 3.56
N PHE A 17 0.24 20.43 2.89
CA PHE A 17 -0.06 19.13 3.53
C PHE A 17 1.08 18.11 3.44
N GLY A 18 2.29 18.51 3.00
CA GLY A 18 3.41 17.58 2.81
C GLY A 18 3.17 16.52 1.73
N ARG A 19 2.12 16.67 0.92
CA ARG A 19 1.80 15.76 -0.18
C ARG A 19 2.71 16.04 -1.36
N GLN A 20 3.40 15.00 -1.80
CA GLN A 20 4.20 15.04 -3.03
C GLN A 20 3.28 15.25 -4.23
N TRP A 21 3.68 16.13 -5.13
CA TRP A 21 2.96 16.37 -6.38
C TRP A 21 3.92 16.33 -7.57
N CYS A 22 3.36 15.98 -8.72
CA CYS A 22 4.07 15.81 -9.97
C CYS A 22 3.25 16.50 -11.07
N SER A 23 3.90 17.34 -11.89
CA SER A 23 3.28 17.90 -13.10
C SER A 23 3.20 16.80 -14.16
N VAL A 24 2.01 16.53 -14.72
CA VAL A 24 1.81 15.37 -15.59
C VAL A 24 2.24 15.59 -17.04
N THR A 25 2.67 16.80 -17.41
CA THR A 25 3.13 17.08 -18.77
C THR A 25 4.26 18.11 -18.78
N SER A 26 5.21 17.96 -19.70
CA SER A 26 6.28 18.93 -19.99
C SER A 26 5.77 20.15 -20.79
N SER A 27 4.46 20.27 -21.02
CA SER A 27 3.83 21.25 -21.89
C SER A 27 2.72 21.96 -21.10
N PHE A 28 3.11 23.05 -20.45
CA PHE A 28 2.33 23.73 -19.42
C PHE A 28 1.45 24.86 -20.00
N ASP A 29 0.64 24.62 -21.05
CA ASP A 29 -0.07 25.74 -21.69
C ASP A 29 -1.57 25.58 -21.99
N GLU A 30 -2.25 24.47 -21.67
CA GLU A 30 -3.73 24.46 -21.84
C GLU A 30 -4.52 23.88 -20.68
N LYS A 31 -3.93 23.02 -19.85
CA LYS A 31 -4.66 22.36 -18.78
C LYS A 31 -3.71 22.30 -17.59
N GLN A 32 -4.04 23.01 -16.51
CA GLN A 32 -3.33 22.97 -15.23
C GLN A 32 -3.43 21.58 -14.59
N GLN A 33 -2.82 20.59 -15.24
CA GLN A 33 -2.86 19.19 -14.86
C GLN A 33 -1.60 18.92 -14.07
N TRP A 34 -1.78 18.91 -12.76
CA TRP A 34 -0.85 18.38 -11.79
C TRP A 34 -1.57 17.20 -11.12
N LYS A 35 -0.81 16.18 -10.73
CA LYS A 35 -1.33 15.08 -9.93
C LYS A 35 -0.59 15.04 -8.61
N TYR A 36 -1.30 14.75 -7.52
CA TYR A 36 -0.63 14.26 -6.34
C TYR A 36 0.00 12.92 -6.67
N CYS A 37 1.24 12.73 -6.24
CA CYS A 37 1.71 11.39 -6.02
C CYS A 37 1.11 10.95 -4.70
N GLU A 38 -0.08 10.41 -4.83
CA GLU A 38 -0.61 9.43 -3.91
C GLU A 38 0.40 8.27 -3.92
N THR A 39 1.40 8.35 -3.04
CA THR A 39 2.14 7.18 -2.60
C THR A 39 1.08 6.25 -2.06
N ASN A 40 0.60 5.34 -2.92
CA ASN A 40 -0.55 4.47 -2.74
C ASN A 40 -0.91 4.38 -1.26
N GLY A 41 -1.76 5.31 -0.84
CA GLY A 41 -2.18 5.47 0.53
C GLY A 41 -3.20 4.39 0.77
N ILE A 42 -2.75 3.13 0.71
CA ILE A 42 -3.46 2.03 1.32
C ILE A 42 -3.65 2.52 2.74
N SER A 43 -4.92 2.72 3.06
CA SER A 43 -5.43 3.05 4.38
C SER A 43 -4.99 1.97 5.36
N SER A 44 -3.73 2.02 5.77
CA SER A 44 -3.15 1.27 6.87
C SER A 44 -3.01 2.24 8.03
N LEU A 45 -4.15 2.76 8.50
CA LEU A 45 -4.27 3.30 9.85
C LEU A 45 -4.24 2.16 10.91
N VAL A 46 -3.81 0.97 10.51
CA VAL A 46 -3.30 -0.06 11.38
C VAL A 46 -1.93 -0.42 10.80
N PRO A 47 -0.84 -0.37 11.58
CA PRO A 47 0.40 -1.07 11.24
C PRO A 47 0.18 -2.59 11.29
N GLY A 48 -0.87 -3.07 10.61
CA GLY A 48 -1.18 -4.46 10.38
C GLY A 48 -0.53 -4.83 9.06
N PHE A 49 0.30 -5.86 9.09
CA PHE A 49 0.89 -6.37 7.88
C PHE A 49 -0.23 -6.81 6.93
N PRO A 50 -0.15 -6.49 5.61
CA PRO A 50 -1.13 -6.97 4.66
C PRO A 50 -1.12 -8.50 4.63
N CYS A 51 -2.30 -9.09 4.35
CA CYS A 51 -2.39 -10.52 4.07
C CYS A 51 -1.44 -10.87 2.92
N HIS A 52 -0.62 -11.91 3.12
CA HIS A 52 0.26 -12.44 2.09
C HIS A 52 -0.44 -13.61 1.40
N PHE A 53 -0.75 -13.47 0.11
CA PHE A 53 -1.36 -14.54 -0.68
C PHE A 53 -0.42 -15.00 -1.81
N PRO A 54 -0.27 -16.32 -2.03
CA PRO A 54 -0.71 -17.41 -1.15
C PRO A 54 0.13 -17.49 0.14
N PHE A 55 -0.48 -18.04 1.20
CA PHE A 55 0.25 -18.45 2.40
C PHE A 55 0.09 -19.94 2.68
N ASN A 56 1.12 -20.55 3.23
CA ASN A 56 1.12 -21.94 3.67
C ASN A 56 0.77 -22.01 5.16
N TYR A 57 -0.28 -22.77 5.47
CA TYR A 57 -0.70 -23.10 6.83
C TYR A 57 -0.95 -24.60 6.93
N LYS A 58 -0.23 -25.29 7.82
CA LYS A 58 -0.31 -26.75 8.01
C LYS A 58 -0.17 -27.53 6.68
N ASN A 59 0.85 -27.20 5.89
CA ASN A 59 1.10 -27.79 4.56
C ASN A 59 -0.05 -27.60 3.54
N LYS A 60 -0.89 -26.58 3.73
CA LYS A 60 -1.93 -26.18 2.75
C LYS A 60 -1.77 -24.73 2.35
N ASN A 61 -1.91 -24.46 1.06
CA ASN A 61 -1.82 -23.10 0.54
C ASN A 61 -3.20 -22.47 0.51
N TYR A 62 -3.32 -21.29 1.11
CA TYR A 62 -4.54 -20.49 1.17
C TYR A 62 -4.35 -19.22 0.37
N PHE A 63 -5.33 -18.90 -0.48
CA PHE A 63 -5.37 -17.71 -1.33
C PHE A 63 -6.35 -16.65 -0.83
N ASN A 64 -7.14 -17.01 0.19
CA ASN A 64 -8.20 -16.20 0.76
C ASN A 64 -8.09 -16.30 2.30
N CYS A 65 -8.78 -15.40 3.00
CA CYS A 65 -8.94 -15.51 4.45
C CYS A 65 -9.58 -16.85 4.83
N THR A 66 -9.11 -17.44 5.92
CA THR A 66 -9.61 -18.71 6.42
C THR A 66 -10.03 -18.56 7.88
N THR A 67 -11.02 -19.34 8.32
CA THR A 67 -11.37 -19.46 9.74
C THR A 67 -10.69 -20.66 10.39
N LYS A 68 -9.92 -21.44 9.62
CA LYS A 68 -9.27 -22.66 10.09
C LYS A 68 -8.25 -22.34 11.18
N GLY A 69 -8.39 -22.94 12.35
CA GLY A 69 -7.48 -22.71 13.48
C GLY A 69 -7.80 -21.47 14.32
N SER A 70 -8.80 -20.67 13.94
CA SER A 70 -9.34 -19.61 14.80
C SER A 70 -10.26 -20.20 15.86
N LYS A 71 -10.06 -19.82 17.13
CA LYS A 71 -10.92 -20.26 18.24
C LYS A 71 -12.32 -19.63 18.19
N GLU A 72 -12.44 -18.48 17.56
CA GLU A 72 -13.66 -17.65 17.55
C GLU A 72 -14.40 -17.70 16.22
N ASN A 73 -14.02 -18.60 15.30
CA ASN A 73 -14.50 -18.61 13.90
C ASN A 73 -14.26 -17.29 13.13
N LEU A 74 -13.36 -16.44 13.63
CA LEU A 74 -12.96 -15.22 12.94
C LEU A 74 -12.09 -15.56 11.72
N LEU A 75 -12.31 -14.82 10.63
CA LEU A 75 -11.51 -14.91 9.42
C LEU A 75 -10.13 -14.31 9.68
N TRP A 76 -9.10 -14.99 9.23
CA TRP A 76 -7.73 -14.53 9.36
C TRP A 76 -6.92 -14.92 8.13
N CYS A 77 -5.80 -14.23 7.94
CA CYS A 77 -4.84 -14.50 6.88
C CYS A 77 -3.42 -14.45 7.47
N ALA A 78 -2.49 -15.19 6.90
CA ALA A 78 -1.09 -15.02 7.27
C ALA A 78 -0.51 -13.79 6.60
N THR A 79 0.47 -13.17 7.25
CA THR A 79 1.17 -11.97 6.73
C THR A 79 2.52 -12.31 6.12
N SER A 80 2.80 -13.61 5.99
CA SER A 80 4.01 -14.20 5.44
C SER A 80 3.64 -15.39 4.56
N TYR A 81 4.55 -15.80 3.69
CA TYR A 81 4.33 -16.98 2.85
C TYR A 81 4.21 -18.26 3.68
N ASN A 82 4.93 -18.40 4.80
CA ASN A 82 4.95 -19.62 5.59
C ASN A 82 4.53 -19.34 7.03
N TYR A 83 3.23 -19.45 7.32
CA TYR A 83 2.72 -19.31 8.67
C TYR A 83 3.38 -20.30 9.64
N ASP A 84 3.69 -21.52 9.19
CA ASP A 84 4.27 -22.56 10.05
C ASP A 84 5.67 -22.18 10.56
N ARG A 85 6.37 -21.31 9.84
CA ARG A 85 7.66 -20.75 10.25
C ARG A 85 7.47 -19.47 11.05
N ASP A 86 6.79 -18.50 10.45
CA ASP A 86 6.75 -17.12 10.95
C ASP A 86 5.69 -16.93 12.05
N HIS A 87 4.64 -17.74 12.07
CA HIS A 87 3.51 -17.65 13.00
C HIS A 87 2.84 -16.25 13.03
N THR A 88 2.99 -15.48 11.94
CA THR A 88 2.45 -14.14 11.80
C THR A 88 1.15 -14.14 10.99
N TRP A 89 0.12 -13.52 11.55
CA TRP A 89 -1.21 -13.46 10.98
C TRP A 89 -1.96 -12.22 11.43
N VAL A 90 -2.99 -11.85 10.68
CA VAL A 90 -3.92 -10.76 11.00
C VAL A 90 -5.35 -11.21 10.73
N TYR A 91 -6.29 -10.57 11.43
CA TYR A 91 -7.70 -10.75 11.15
C TYR A 91 -8.08 -10.11 9.81
N CYS A 92 -8.96 -10.81 9.11
CA CYS A 92 -9.84 -10.22 8.11
C CYS A 92 -11.17 -9.90 8.81
#